data_AF-A0A6M4P8K9-F1
#
_entry.id   AF-A0A6M4P8K9-F1
#
_cell.length_a   1.000
_cell.length_b   1.000
_cell.length_c   1.000
_cell.angle_alpha   90.00
_cell.angle_beta   90.00
_cell.angle_gamma   90.00
#
_symmetry.space_group_name_H-M   'P 1'
#
loop_
_entity.id
_entity.type
_entity.pdbx_description
1 polymer ?
#
loop_
_entity_poly.entity_id
_entity_poly.type
_entity_poly.pdbx_seq_one_letter_code
_entity_poly.pdbx_strand_id
1 'polypeptide(L)'
;MNFNLFKIDTWWKAVFILGIIACVGASTTSIEFLERKHLMGFGIGMILIGISHWIAWKTINSFEQGGILSCQIIKHNFFTVILLITGIVLTSLFGFFIIKGLI
;
A
#
# COMPACT_ATOMS: atom_id res chain seq x y z
N MET A 1 26.45 5.49 6.79
CA MET A 1 25.17 4.83 6.47
C MET A 1 24.08 5.90 6.54
N ASN A 2 23.73 6.50 5.41
CA ASN A 2 22.91 7.71 5.35
C ASN A 2 21.42 7.30 5.23
N PHE A 3 20.66 7.41 6.33
CA PHE A 3 19.25 7.00 6.42
C PHE A 3 18.27 7.99 5.76
N ASN A 4 18.73 8.92 4.90
CA ASN A 4 17.87 9.87 4.17
C ASN A 4 17.23 9.29 2.88
N LEU A 5 17.30 7.97 2.66
CA LEU A 5 16.92 7.35 1.38
C LEU A 5 15.49 6.78 1.35
N PHE A 6 14.78 6.77 2.48
CA PHE A 6 13.32 6.62 2.48
C PHE A 6 12.68 7.99 2.21
N LYS A 7 12.81 8.48 0.98
CA LYS A 7 11.92 9.53 0.48
C LYS A 7 10.50 9.07 0.79
N ILE A 8 9.76 9.86 1.55
CA ILE A 8 8.34 9.67 1.88
C ILE A 8 7.51 9.34 0.63
N ASP A 9 7.92 9.82 -0.56
CA ASP A 9 7.40 9.44 -1.88
C ASP A 9 7.41 7.93 -2.21
N THR A 10 8.18 7.10 -1.49
CA THR A 10 8.43 5.70 -1.85
C THR A 10 7.90 4.70 -0.81
N TRP A 11 7.49 5.18 0.38
CA TRP A 11 7.05 4.29 1.46
C TRP A 11 5.84 3.42 1.08
N TRP A 12 4.89 3.99 0.33
CA TRP A 12 3.72 3.26 -0.14
C TRP A 12 4.06 2.11 -1.12
N LYS A 13 5.20 2.19 -1.83
CA LYS A 13 5.69 1.07 -2.67
C LYS A 13 6.17 -0.09 -1.82
N ALA A 14 6.81 0.19 -0.69
CA ALA A 14 7.20 -0.86 0.26
C ALA A 14 5.95 -1.54 0.86
N VAL A 15 4.93 -0.76 1.23
CA VAL A 15 3.64 -1.29 1.71
C VAL A 15 2.97 -2.17 0.65
N PHE A 16 3.00 -1.75 -0.63
CA PHE A 16 2.45 -2.54 -1.73
C PHE A 16 3.18 -3.88 -1.91
N ILE A 17 4.52 -3.87 -1.90
CA ILE A 17 5.34 -5.09 -2.03
C ILE A 17 5.09 -6.03 -0.85
N LEU A 18 5.03 -5.51 0.37
CA LEU A 18 4.66 -6.30 1.56
C LEU A 18 3.26 -6.92 1.43
N GLY A 19 2.31 -6.18 0.87
CA GLY A 19 0.98 -6.68 0.50
C GLY A 19 1.01 -7.89 -0.43
N ILE A 20 1.82 -7.81 -1.49
CA ILE A 20 1.99 -8.91 -2.45
C ILE A 20 2.63 -10.12 -1.76
N ILE A 21 3.71 -9.92 -1.01
CA ILE A 21 4.41 -11.00 -0.30
C ILE A 21 3.46 -11.67 0.71
N ALA A 22 2.67 -10.90 1.45
CA ALA A 22 1.67 -11.44 2.37
C ALA A 22 0.61 -12.29 1.66
N CYS A 23 0.14 -11.86 0.49
CA CYS A 23 -0.83 -12.60 -0.30
C CYS A 23 -0.24 -13.90 -0.89
N VAL A 24 1.00 -13.82 -1.41
CA VAL A 24 1.74 -15.00 -1.91
C VAL A 24 2.02 -15.97 -0.77
N GLY A 25 2.48 -15.47 0.38
CA GLY A 25 2.70 -16.26 1.59
C GLY A 25 1.42 -16.94 2.06
N ALA A 26 0.29 -16.23 2.08
CA ALA A 26 -1.01 -16.81 2.39
C ALA A 26 -1.44 -17.90 1.39
N SER A 27 -0.97 -17.85 0.14
CA SER A 27 -1.30 -18.86 -0.89
C SER A 27 -0.37 -20.07 -0.88
N THR A 28 0.89 -19.93 -0.46
CA THR A 28 1.89 -21.02 -0.48
C THR A 28 2.02 -21.73 0.87
N THR A 29 1.83 -21.02 1.97
CA THR A 29 1.99 -21.59 3.32
C THR A 29 0.65 -22.06 3.88
N SER A 30 0.58 -23.29 4.35
CA SER A 30 -0.53 -23.82 5.14
C SER A 30 -0.18 -23.63 6.61
N ILE A 31 -0.22 -22.38 7.08
CA ILE A 31 0.09 -22.07 8.48
C ILE A 31 -1.10 -22.56 9.32
N GLU A 32 -0.94 -23.68 10.02
CA GLU A 32 -2.01 -24.26 10.88
C GLU A 32 -2.45 -23.31 11.99
N PHE A 33 -1.56 -22.40 12.40
CA PHE A 33 -1.81 -21.41 13.45
C PHE A 33 -2.50 -20.12 12.94
N LEU A 34 -2.52 -19.90 11.61
CA LEU A 34 -3.03 -18.66 11.05
C LEU A 34 -4.03 -18.94 9.93
N GLU A 35 -5.29 -18.64 10.19
CA GLU A 35 -6.36 -18.71 9.20
C GLU A 35 -5.98 -17.93 7.93
N ARG A 36 -5.71 -18.65 6.84
CA ARG A 36 -5.28 -18.11 5.53
C ARG A 36 -6.11 -16.91 5.07
N LYS A 37 -7.41 -16.93 5.34
CA LYS A 37 -8.35 -15.87 4.98
C LYS A 37 -7.96 -14.52 5.58
N HIS A 38 -7.44 -14.50 6.80
CA HIS A 38 -7.05 -13.27 7.49
C HIS A 38 -5.73 -12.71 6.95
N LEU A 39 -4.74 -13.57 6.70
CA LEU A 39 -3.48 -13.14 6.07
C LEU A 39 -3.69 -12.63 4.65
N MET A 40 -4.58 -13.27 3.89
CA MET A 40 -4.97 -12.84 2.55
C MET A 40 -5.71 -11.49 2.59
N GLY A 41 -6.68 -11.31 3.50
CA GLY A 41 -7.39 -10.04 3.70
C GLY A 41 -6.46 -8.90 4.13
N PHE A 42 -5.48 -9.18 4.99
CA PHE A 42 -4.45 -8.23 5.40
C PHE A 42 -3.57 -7.79 4.23
N GLY A 43 -3.11 -8.75 3.41
CA GLY A 43 -2.34 -8.48 2.20
C GLY A 43 -3.11 -7.65 1.18
N ILE A 44 -4.38 -7.96 0.95
CA ILE A 44 -5.26 -7.20 0.04
C ILE A 44 -5.42 -5.75 0.51
N GLY A 45 -5.60 -5.51 1.81
CA GLY A 45 -5.68 -4.15 2.35
C GLY A 45 -4.42 -3.33 2.11
N MET A 46 -3.25 -3.94 2.29
CA MET A 46 -1.95 -3.28 2.03
C MET A 46 -1.74 -2.97 0.54
N ILE A 47 -2.15 -3.88 -0.35
CA ILE A 47 -2.16 -3.65 -1.80
C ILE A 47 -3.07 -2.47 -2.15
N LEU A 48 -4.26 -2.37 -1.54
CA LEU A 48 -5.23 -1.30 -1.78
C LEU A 48 -4.67 0.08 -1.39
N ILE A 49 -3.98 0.16 -0.24
CA ILE A 49 -3.28 1.38 0.22
C ILE A 49 -2.21 1.81 -0.80
N GLY A 50 -1.45 0.83 -1.31
CA GLY A 50 -0.44 1.06 -2.33
C GLY A 50 -1.03 1.54 -3.66
N ILE A 51 -2.10 0.92 -4.15
CA ILE A 51 -2.80 1.33 -5.38
C ILE A 51 -3.39 2.74 -5.24
N SER A 52 -3.96 3.06 -4.07
CA SER A 52 -4.50 4.39 -3.79
C SER A 52 -3.44 5.49 -3.95
N HIS A 53 -2.22 5.24 -3.45
CA HIS A 53 -1.09 6.14 -3.64
C HIS A 53 -0.56 6.12 -5.07
N TRP A 54 -0.54 4.96 -5.75
CA TRP A 54 -0.16 4.87 -7.16
C TRP A 54 -1.09 5.72 -8.05
N ILE A 55 -2.40 5.65 -7.84
CA ILE A 55 -3.39 6.43 -8.61
C ILE A 55 -3.29 7.92 -8.27
N ALA A 56 -2.99 8.26 -7.01
CA ALA A 56 -2.75 9.63 -6.58
C ALA A 56 -1.42 10.19 -7.11
N TRP A 57 -0.47 9.31 -7.48
CA TRP A 57 0.80 9.66 -8.07
C TRP A 57 0.60 10.03 -9.54
N LYS A 58 0.14 11.26 -9.77
CA LYS A 58 -0.05 11.82 -11.09
C LYS A 58 1.16 12.70 -11.43
N THR A 59 1.93 12.32 -12.43
CA THR A 59 2.95 13.19 -13.01
C THR A 59 2.24 14.32 -13.77
N ILE A 60 2.42 15.56 -13.32
CA ILE A 60 1.99 16.73 -14.08
C ILE A 60 3.21 17.21 -14.86
N ASN A 61 3.20 16.98 -16.17
CA ASN A 61 4.18 17.58 -17.07
C ASN A 61 3.68 18.98 -17.39
N SER A 62 4.19 20.00 -16.70
CA SER A 62 3.96 21.39 -17.06
C SER A 62 4.96 21.75 -18.16
N PHE A 63 4.47 22.06 -19.36
CA PHE A 63 5.29 22.66 -20.42
C PHE A 63 5.44 24.15 -20.11
N GLU A 64 6.54 24.52 -19.45
CA GLU A 64 6.93 25.92 -19.29
C GLU A 64 7.98 26.30 -20.34
N GLN A 65 8.01 27.57 -20.75
CA GLN A 65 8.72 28.13 -21.93
C GLN A 65 10.26 27.89 -22.01
N GLY A 66 10.85 27.07 -21.13
CA GLY A 66 12.28 26.73 -21.10
C GLY A 66 12.62 25.24 -21.00
N GLY A 67 11.64 24.33 -21.01
CA GLY A 67 11.87 22.87 -20.97
C GLY A 67 10.76 22.09 -20.25
N ILE A 68 10.83 20.75 -20.33
CA ILE A 68 9.87 19.87 -19.63
C ILE A 68 10.30 19.77 -18.16
N LEU A 69 9.66 20.55 -17.29
CA LEU A 69 9.76 20.36 -15.84
C LEU A 69 8.71 19.33 -15.42
N SER A 70 9.15 18.08 -15.27
CA SER A 70 8.29 17.02 -14.74
C SER A 70 8.26 17.13 -13.21
N CYS A 71 7.23 17.78 -12.67
CA CYS A 71 7.02 17.86 -11.24
C CYS A 71 6.01 16.78 -10.83
N GLN A 72 6.43 15.87 -9.95
CA GLN A 72 5.55 14.83 -9.41
C GLN A 72 4.75 15.44 -8.26
N ILE A 73 3.44 15.62 -8.46
CA ILE A 73 2.54 16.13 -7.42
C ILE A 73 1.56 15.01 -7.07
N ILE A 74 1.60 14.55 -5.83
CA ILE A 74 0.63 13.60 -5.31
C ILE A 74 -0.69 14.35 -5.09
N LYS A 75 -1.65 14.19 -6.00
CA LYS A 75 -2.97 14.81 -5.89
C LYS A 75 -4.00 13.73 -5.58
N HIS A 76 -4.34 13.60 -4.30
CA HIS A 76 -5.43 12.75 -3.88
C HIS A 76 -6.76 13.34 -4.37
N ASN A 77 -7.52 12.53 -5.12
CA ASN A 77 -8.89 12.83 -5.49
C ASN A 77 -9.83 12.14 -4.50
N PHE A 78 -11.10 12.55 -4.43
CA PHE A 78 -12.08 11.96 -3.50
C PHE A 78 -12.12 10.43 -3.58
N PHE A 79 -12.02 9.87 -4.79
CA PHE A 79 -11.93 8.43 -5.03
C PHE A 79 -10.69 7.77 -4.40
N THR A 80 -9.49 8.36 -4.53
CA THR A 80 -8.27 7.78 -3.95
C THR A 80 -8.23 7.90 -2.44
N VAL A 81 -8.90 8.90 -1.86
CA VAL A 81 -9.09 9.00 -0.40
C VAL A 81 -10.00 7.89 0.12
N ILE A 82 -11.13 7.62 -0.54
CA ILE A 82 -12.03 6.52 -0.14
C ILE A 82 -11.31 5.18 -0.23
N LEU A 83 -10.57 4.95 -1.31
CA LEU A 83 -9.82 3.72 -1.52
C LEU A 83 -8.73 3.53 -0.44
N LEU A 84 -8.07 4.62 -0.04
CA LEU A 84 -7.07 4.62 1.03
C LEU A 84 -7.71 4.28 2.38
N ILE A 85 -8.82 4.93 2.75
CA ILE A 85 -9.55 4.68 4.00
C ILE A 85 -10.01 3.22 4.04
N THR A 86 -10.56 2.73 2.94
CA THR A 86 -11.02 1.33 2.82
C THR A 86 -9.86 0.36 3.04
N GLY A 87 -8.71 0.63 2.42
CA GLY A 87 -7.50 -0.16 2.61
C GLY A 87 -7.02 -0.17 4.06
N ILE A 88 -7.00 0.99 4.74
CA ILE A 88 -6.60 1.11 6.15
C ILE A 88 -7.54 0.32 7.06
N VAL A 89 -8.86 0.45 6.86
CA VAL A 89 -9.86 -0.30 7.65
C VAL A 89 -9.68 -1.80 7.46
N LEU A 90 -9.49 -2.25 6.21
CA LEU A 90 -9.30 -3.67 5.90
C LEU A 90 -8.01 -4.21 6.54
N THR A 91 -6.89 -3.51 6.37
CA THR A 91 -5.60 -3.88 6.97
C THR A 91 -5.67 -3.89 8.49
N SER A 92 -6.30 -2.90 9.12
CA SER A 92 -6.43 -2.85 10.58
C SER A 92 -7.31 -3.97 11.14
N LEU A 93 -8.45 -4.24 10.50
CA LEU A 93 -9.39 -5.26 10.92
C LEU A 93 -8.76 -6.66 10.80
N PHE A 94 -8.22 -7.01 9.63
CA PHE A 94 -7.55 -8.30 9.46
C PHE A 94 -6.26 -8.41 10.28
N GLY A 95 -5.52 -7.33 10.47
CA GLY A 95 -4.36 -7.30 11.37
C GLY A 95 -4.74 -7.63 12.81
N PHE A 96 -5.86 -7.11 13.30
CA PHE A 96 -6.38 -7.44 14.63
C PHE A 96 -6.77 -8.93 14.73
N PHE A 97 -7.44 -9.48 13.72
CA PHE A 97 -7.78 -10.91 13.69
C PHE A 97 -6.54 -11.81 13.67
N ILE A 98 -5.48 -11.42 12.96
CA ILE A 98 -4.20 -12.15 12.96
C ILE A 98 -3.61 -12.20 14.38
N ILE A 99 -3.56 -11.05 15.07
CA ILE A 99 -3.04 -10.99 16.45
C ILE A 99 -3.90 -11.83 17.40
N LYS A 100 -5.23 -11.77 17.23
CA LYS A 100 -6.16 -12.56 18.05
C LYS A 100 -6.07 -14.07 17.79
N GLY A 101 -5.69 -14.48 16.58
CA GLY A 101 -5.41 -15.89 16.28
C GLY A 101 -4.07 -16.38 16.83
N LEU A 102 -3.17 -15.45 17.19
CA LEU A 102 -1.83 -15.74 17.69
C LEU A 102 -1.77 -15.88 19.23
N ILE A 103 -2.73 -15.30 19.94
CA ILE A 103 -2.89 -15.35 21.42
C ILE A 103 -3.84 -16.47 21.81
#